data_AF-B8MRS2-F1
#
_entry.id   AF-B8MRS2-F1
#
_cell.length_a   1.000
_cell.length_b   1.000
_cell.length_c   1.000
_cell.angle_alpha   90.00
_cell.angle_beta   90.00
_cell.angle_gamma   90.00
#
_symmetry.space_group_name_H-M   'P 1'
#
loop_
_entity.id
_entity.type
_entity.pdbx_description
1 polymer ?
#
loop_
_entity_poly.entity_id
_entity_poly.type
_entity_poly.pdbx_seq_one_letter_code
_entity_poly.pdbx_strand_id
1 'polypeptide(L)'
;MHNFQQMKEHLPPGIEIVQAENFDQWLMDIRVLDSNPLYQDQIFRLKLIFSSKYPIEPPEVVFVNVSAPETPRLIPIHPHIYSNGFICLDLLSSAGWSPVQTVESVCMSLQSMLTANTKNERPPDDTDFVKGNKRRPRDVNFYYHDDNV
;
A
#
# COMPACT_ATOMS: atom_id res chain seq x y z
N MET A 1 -25.37 4.83 1.43
CA MET A 1 -24.63 3.59 1.75
C MET A 1 -24.29 2.92 0.43
N HIS A 2 -23.11 3.21 -0.12
CA HIS A 2 -22.65 2.60 -1.37
C HIS A 2 -22.41 1.10 -1.11
N ASN A 3 -22.96 0.24 -1.97
CA ASN A 3 -23.20 -1.16 -1.66
C ASN A 3 -21.88 -1.96 -1.64
N PHE A 4 -21.44 -2.43 -0.46
CA PHE A 4 -20.24 -3.28 -0.28
C PHE A 4 -20.22 -4.51 -1.21
N GLN A 5 -21.39 -5.00 -1.62
CA GLN A 5 -21.52 -6.11 -2.56
C GLN A 5 -21.09 -5.75 -4.00
N GLN A 6 -21.26 -4.51 -4.45
CA GLN A 6 -20.85 -4.11 -5.81
C GLN A 6 -19.32 -4.03 -5.97
N MET A 7 -18.59 -3.72 -4.89
CA MET A 7 -17.12 -3.71 -4.92
C MET A 7 -16.53 -5.11 -5.10
N LYS A 8 -17.18 -6.16 -4.61
CA LYS A 8 -16.69 -7.54 -4.77
C LYS A 8 -16.77 -8.05 -6.22
N GLU A 9 -17.66 -7.49 -7.04
CA GLU A 9 -17.94 -8.02 -8.38
C GLU A 9 -17.01 -7.46 -9.48
N HIS A 10 -16.22 -6.40 -9.22
CA HIS A 10 -15.47 -5.70 -10.28
C HIS A 10 -14.06 -5.24 -9.86
N LEU A 11 -13.40 -5.91 -8.91
CA LEU A 11 -12.00 -5.56 -8.63
C LEU A 11 -11.10 -5.91 -9.82
N PRO A 12 -10.08 -5.08 -10.09
CA PRO A 12 -9.09 -5.38 -11.09
C PRO A 12 -8.38 -6.70 -10.80
N PRO A 13 -7.97 -7.46 -11.84
CA PRO A 13 -7.25 -8.70 -11.67
C PRO A 13 -6.04 -8.58 -10.73
N GLY A 14 -5.91 -9.53 -9.81
CA GLY A 14 -4.82 -9.55 -8.82
C GLY A 14 -5.06 -8.68 -7.59
N ILE A 15 -6.21 -8.02 -7.46
CA ILE A 15 -6.62 -7.29 -6.25
C ILE A 15 -7.81 -8.00 -5.61
N GLU A 16 -7.69 -8.34 -4.32
CA GLU A 16 -8.70 -9.10 -3.59
C GLU A 16 -9.03 -8.44 -2.24
N ILE A 17 -10.31 -8.39 -1.88
CA ILE A 17 -10.73 -7.98 -0.53
C ILE A 17 -10.58 -9.18 0.41
N VAL A 18 -9.73 -9.04 1.42
CA VAL A 18 -9.57 -10.02 2.50
C VAL A 18 -10.54 -9.73 3.64
N GLN A 19 -10.66 -8.46 4.04
CA GLN A 19 -11.55 -8.01 5.10
C GLN A 19 -12.00 -6.58 4.83
N ALA A 20 -13.32 -6.33 4.84
CA ALA A 20 -13.91 -5.01 4.64
C ALA A 20 -15.33 -4.98 5.22
N GLU A 21 -15.46 -5.15 6.53
CA GLU A 21 -16.78 -5.22 7.20
C GLU A 21 -17.33 -3.83 7.56
N ASN A 22 -16.44 -2.88 7.86
CA ASN A 22 -16.77 -1.53 8.27
C ASN A 22 -15.69 -0.54 7.81
N PHE A 23 -15.88 0.76 8.03
CA PHE A 23 -14.88 1.80 7.69
C PHE A 23 -13.89 2.08 8.82
N ASP A 24 -13.52 1.06 9.61
CA ASP A 24 -12.41 1.22 10.57
C ASP A 24 -11.10 0.76 9.93
N GLN A 25 -11.10 -0.47 9.40
CA GLN A 25 -9.93 -1.09 8.81
C GLN A 25 -10.30 -2.07 7.71
N TRP A 26 -9.62 -1.97 6.56
CA TRP A 26 -9.70 -2.94 5.48
C TRP A 26 -8.37 -3.66 5.27
N LEU A 27 -8.46 -4.92 4.83
CA LEU A 27 -7.34 -5.72 4.37
C LEU A 27 -7.55 -6.09 2.91
N MET A 28 -6.55 -5.82 2.09
CA MET A 28 -6.55 -6.10 0.65
C MET A 28 -5.32 -6.94 0.30
N ASP A 29 -5.47 -7.94 -0.56
CA ASP A 29 -4.34 -8.66 -1.17
C ASP A 29 -4.07 -8.10 -2.57
N ILE A 30 -2.79 -7.91 -2.91
CA ILE A 30 -2.32 -7.49 -4.23
C ILE A 30 -1.32 -8.53 -4.77
N ARG A 31 -1.49 -8.87 -6.05
CA ARG A 31 -0.57 -9.68 -6.86
C ARG A 31 -0.13 -8.88 -8.09
N VAL A 32 1.17 -8.91 -8.40
CA VAL A 32 1.67 -8.46 -9.70
C VAL A 32 1.38 -9.55 -10.73
N LEU A 33 0.60 -9.24 -11.76
CA LEU A 33 0.19 -10.22 -12.77
C LEU A 33 1.19 -10.35 -13.92
N ASP A 34 2.02 -9.33 -14.12
CA ASP A 34 3.10 -9.35 -15.09
C ASP A 34 4.22 -10.30 -14.66
N SER A 35 5.05 -10.70 -15.61
CA SER A 35 6.23 -11.53 -15.36
C SER A 35 7.38 -10.74 -14.72
N ASN A 36 7.10 -9.83 -13.80
CA ASN A 36 8.13 -9.14 -13.02
C ASN A 36 8.82 -10.17 -12.10
N PRO A 37 10.11 -10.46 -12.31
CA PRO A 37 10.80 -11.54 -11.60
C PRO A 37 10.96 -11.25 -10.10
N LEU A 38 10.85 -10.00 -9.66
CA LEU A 38 10.98 -9.63 -8.24
C LEU A 38 9.79 -10.10 -7.39
N TYR A 39 8.62 -10.24 -8.01
CA TYR A 39 7.35 -10.44 -7.31
C TYR A 39 6.53 -11.62 -7.83
N GLN A 40 7.14 -12.44 -8.69
CA GLN A 40 6.47 -13.59 -9.29
C GLN A 40 5.90 -14.51 -8.19
N ASP A 41 4.65 -14.93 -8.39
CA ASP A 41 3.88 -15.83 -7.50
C ASP A 41 3.71 -15.32 -6.06
N GLN A 42 4.08 -14.07 -5.77
CA GLN A 42 3.91 -13.47 -4.46
C GLN A 42 2.57 -12.73 -4.35
N ILE A 43 2.03 -12.75 -3.13
CA ILE A 43 0.85 -11.98 -2.75
C ILE A 43 1.26 -11.09 -1.58
N PHE A 44 0.94 -9.81 -1.66
CA PHE A 44 1.23 -8.82 -0.64
C PHE A 44 -0.06 -8.35 0.01
N ARG A 45 -0.06 -8.14 1.33
CA ARG A 45 -1.23 -7.64 2.04
C ARG A 45 -1.07 -6.18 2.37
N LEU A 46 -2.08 -5.39 2.01
CA LEU A 46 -2.28 -4.03 2.48
C LEU A 46 -3.23 -4.02 3.67
N LYS A 47 -2.93 -3.11 4.59
CA LYS A 47 -3.85 -2.68 5.64
C LYS A 47 -4.17 -1.20 5.43
N LEU A 48 -5.45 -0.90 5.30
CA LEU A 48 -5.98 0.45 5.19
C LEU A 48 -6.71 0.79 6.48
N ILE A 49 -6.37 1.91 7.12
CA ILE A 49 -7.04 2.40 8.33
C ILE A 49 -7.67 3.75 8.00
N PHE A 50 -8.98 3.84 8.16
CA PHE A 50 -9.73 5.04 7.81
C PHE A 50 -9.92 5.93 9.03
N SER A 51 -9.83 7.24 8.82
CA SER A 51 -10.16 8.21 9.86
C SER A 51 -11.62 8.60 9.80
N SER A 52 -12.13 9.23 10.85
CA SER A 52 -13.47 9.85 10.86
C SER A 52 -13.64 10.96 9.81
N LYS A 53 -12.55 11.41 9.18
CA LYS A 53 -12.55 12.43 8.13
C LYS A 53 -12.38 11.87 6.73
N TYR A 54 -12.20 10.55 6.56
CA TYR A 54 -12.22 9.94 5.24
C TYR A 54 -13.58 10.20 4.56
N PRO A 55 -13.64 10.58 3.27
CA PRO A 55 -12.55 10.62 2.27
C PRO A 55 -11.85 11.98 2.13
N ILE A 56 -12.11 12.96 2.99
CA ILE A 56 -11.43 14.27 2.94
C ILE A 56 -9.93 14.11 3.23
N GLU A 57 -9.58 13.27 4.20
CA GLU A 57 -8.21 12.84 4.47
C GLU A 57 -7.96 11.44 3.87
N PRO A 58 -6.72 11.13 3.42
CA PRO A 58 -6.37 9.80 2.97
C PRO A 58 -6.49 8.76 4.10
N PRO A 59 -6.76 7.49 3.76
CA PRO A 59 -6.56 6.40 4.71
C PRO A 59 -5.06 6.21 4.97
N GLU A 60 -4.71 5.70 6.16
CA GLU A 60 -3.35 5.19 6.36
C GLU A 60 -3.21 3.86 5.65
N VAL A 61 -2.23 3.73 4.75
CA VAL A 61 -2.00 2.51 3.97
C VAL A 61 -0.59 2.01 4.22
N VAL A 62 -0.48 0.74 4.62
CA VAL A 62 0.80 0.06 4.83
C VAL A 62 0.74 -1.36 4.30
N PHE A 63 1.87 -1.88 3.83
CA PHE A 63 2.04 -3.32 3.67
C PHE A 63 2.18 -3.98 5.03
N VAL A 64 1.60 -5.16 5.21
CA VAL A 64 1.70 -5.90 6.47
C VAL A 64 2.25 -7.28 6.24
N ASN A 65 3.15 -7.70 7.14
CA ASN A 65 3.62 -9.06 7.17
C ASN A 65 2.55 -9.97 7.77
N VAL A 66 2.21 -11.07 7.09
CA VAL A 66 1.35 -12.13 7.62
C VAL A 66 2.16 -13.40 7.72
N SER A 67 2.41 -13.83 8.96
CA SER A 67 3.11 -15.08 9.26
C SER A 67 2.10 -16.23 9.38
N ALA A 68 1.43 -16.57 8.27
CA ALA A 68 0.61 -17.78 8.17
C ALA A 68 1.46 -18.88 7.50
N PRO A 69 1.56 -20.10 8.07
CA PRO A 69 2.46 -21.15 7.56
C PRO A 69 2.28 -21.50 6.08
N GLU A 70 1.04 -21.46 5.58
CA GLU A 70 0.70 -21.87 4.22
C GLU A 70 0.58 -20.70 3.24
N THR A 71 0.42 -19.47 3.75
CA THR A 71 0.13 -18.29 2.93
C THR A 71 0.81 -17.05 3.49
N PRO A 72 2.16 -17.02 3.56
CA PRO A 72 2.87 -15.84 4.03
C PRO A 72 2.56 -14.65 3.12
N ARG A 73 2.47 -13.47 3.72
CA ARG A 73 2.43 -12.19 3.01
C ARG A 73 3.64 -11.41 3.48
N LEU A 74 4.68 -11.34 2.67
CA LEU A 74 5.87 -10.56 3.03
C LEU A 74 5.63 -9.09 2.71
N ILE A 75 6.49 -8.22 3.24
CA ILE A 75 6.51 -6.82 2.81
C ILE A 75 7.40 -6.75 1.56
N PRO A 76 6.88 -6.31 0.39
CA PRO A 76 7.64 -6.26 -0.85
C PRO A 76 8.89 -5.39 -0.68
N ILE A 77 10.02 -5.84 -1.22
CA ILE A 77 11.26 -5.05 -1.26
C ILE A 77 11.15 -4.08 -2.44
N HIS A 78 11.11 -2.78 -2.13
CA HIS A 78 10.90 -1.73 -3.14
C HIS A 78 11.55 -0.42 -2.66
N PRO A 79 12.10 0.41 -3.58
CA PRO A 79 12.73 1.69 -3.22
C PRO A 79 11.84 2.69 -2.46
N HIS A 80 10.51 2.51 -2.53
CA HIS A 80 9.51 3.32 -1.82
C HIS A 80 8.76 2.58 -0.70
N ILE A 81 9.20 1.38 -0.32
CA ILE A 81 8.53 0.59 0.73
C ILE A 81 9.53 0.23 1.82
N TYR A 82 9.30 0.78 3.00
CA TYR A 82 10.08 0.51 4.20
C TYR A 82 9.83 -0.90 4.72
N SER A 83 10.79 -1.45 5.47
CA SER A 83 10.73 -2.81 6.02
C SER A 83 9.65 -2.99 7.09
N ASN A 84 9.12 -1.90 7.65
CA ASN A 84 7.93 -1.90 8.51
C ASN A 84 6.60 -1.76 7.72
N GLY A 85 6.68 -1.68 6.39
CA GLY A 85 5.53 -1.61 5.50
C GLY A 85 5.04 -0.21 5.16
N PHE A 86 5.69 0.84 5.67
CA PHE A 86 5.38 2.21 5.29
C PHE A 86 5.67 2.42 3.80
N ILE A 87 4.84 3.24 3.16
CA ILE A 87 4.90 3.50 1.73
C ILE A 87 5.18 4.99 1.53
N CYS A 88 6.27 5.29 0.84
CA CYS A 88 6.65 6.64 0.45
C CYS A 88 6.02 6.97 -0.91
N LEU A 89 4.77 7.46 -0.88
CA LEU A 89 4.04 7.87 -2.08
C LEU A 89 3.22 9.12 -1.80
N ASP A 90 3.33 10.12 -2.66
CA ASP A 90 2.58 11.38 -2.55
C ASP A 90 1.07 11.17 -2.57
N LEU A 91 0.60 10.17 -3.31
CA LEU A 91 -0.81 9.78 -3.39
C LEU A 91 -1.43 9.53 -2.01
N LEU A 92 -0.64 9.06 -1.04
CA LEU A 92 -1.07 8.73 0.32
C LEU A 92 -0.85 9.88 1.31
N SER A 93 -0.26 10.97 0.86
CA SER A 93 -0.04 12.18 1.64
C SER A 93 -1.19 13.17 1.47
N SER A 94 -1.29 14.15 2.37
CA SER A 94 -2.22 15.27 2.22
C SER A 94 -1.94 16.13 0.97
N ALA A 95 -0.74 16.06 0.39
CA ALA A 95 -0.37 16.83 -0.79
C ALA A 95 -0.89 16.20 -2.10
N GLY A 96 -0.90 14.86 -2.19
CA GLY A 96 -1.31 14.14 -3.39
C GLY A 96 -2.69 13.48 -3.30
N TRP A 97 -3.28 13.36 -2.11
CA TRP A 97 -4.60 12.77 -1.93
C TRP A 97 -5.71 13.66 -2.51
N SER A 98 -6.68 13.03 -3.18
CA SER A 98 -7.92 13.66 -3.60
C SER A 98 -9.11 12.82 -3.11
N PRO A 99 -10.18 13.42 -2.56
CA PRO A 99 -11.37 12.68 -2.11
C PRO A 99 -12.10 11.89 -3.20
N VAL A 100 -11.73 12.07 -4.47
CA VAL A 100 -12.22 11.26 -5.60
C VAL A 100 -11.57 9.87 -5.65
N GLN A 101 -10.42 9.70 -5.01
CA GLN A 101 -9.72 8.42 -4.97
C GLN A 101 -10.49 7.39 -4.15
N THR A 102 -10.44 6.14 -4.60
CA THR A 102 -11.09 5.00 -3.94
C THR A 102 -10.04 4.03 -3.43
N VAL A 103 -10.43 3.10 -2.55
CA VAL A 103 -9.54 2.01 -2.13
C VAL A 103 -9.03 1.21 -3.33
N GLU A 104 -9.89 1.02 -4.34
CA GLU A 104 -9.55 0.35 -5.58
C GLU A 104 -8.49 1.12 -6.38
N SER A 105 -8.66 2.44 -6.57
CA SER A 105 -7.68 3.23 -7.31
C SER A 105 -6.33 3.28 -6.59
N VAL A 106 -6.31 3.30 -5.26
CA VAL A 106 -5.09 3.18 -4.45
C VAL A 106 -4.41 1.83 -4.66
N CYS A 107 -5.17 0.73 -4.59
CA CYS A 107 -4.61 -0.61 -4.81
C CYS A 107 -4.06 -0.75 -6.23
N MET A 108 -4.72 -0.19 -7.24
CA MET A 108 -4.24 -0.15 -8.62
C MET A 108 -2.95 0.63 -8.77
N SER A 109 -2.84 1.81 -8.15
CA SER A 109 -1.59 2.59 -8.17
C SER A 109 -0.43 1.82 -7.53
N LEU A 110 -0.68 1.13 -6.41
CA LEU A 110 0.32 0.31 -5.72
C LEU A 110 0.71 -0.93 -6.53
N GLN A 111 -0.25 -1.62 -7.14
CA GLN A 111 0.01 -2.74 -8.04
C GLN A 111 0.87 -2.29 -9.24
N SER A 112 0.54 -1.14 -9.85
CA SER A 112 1.31 -0.56 -10.95
C SER A 112 2.73 -0.18 -10.54
N MET A 113 2.90 0.41 -9.35
CA MET A 113 4.22 0.72 -8.79
C MET A 113 5.07 -0.55 -8.64
N LEU A 114 4.49 -1.63 -8.11
CA LEU A 114 5.19 -2.91 -7.99
C LEU A 114 5.49 -3.51 -9.38
N THR A 115 4.54 -3.50 -10.31
CA THR A 115 4.76 -3.96 -11.70
C THR A 115 5.97 -3.28 -12.34
N ALA A 116 6.12 -1.96 -12.17
CA ALA A 116 7.17 -1.16 -12.79
C ALA A 116 8.55 -1.29 -12.11
N ASN A 117 8.64 -1.91 -10.94
CA ASN A 117 9.90 -1.96 -10.21
C ASN A 117 10.95 -2.83 -10.90
N THR A 118 12.17 -2.33 -10.95
CA THR A 118 13.35 -3.04 -11.48
C THR A 118 14.45 -3.23 -10.44
N LYS A 119 14.28 -2.67 -9.23
CA LYS A 119 15.31 -2.67 -8.19
C LYS A 119 14.88 -3.44 -6.95
N ASN A 120 15.64 -4.45 -6.56
CA ASN A 120 15.39 -5.22 -5.35
C ASN A 120 16.05 -4.57 -4.12
N GLU A 121 15.71 -3.31 -3.84
CA GLU A 121 16.29 -2.51 -2.75
C GLU A 121 15.21 -1.85 -1.89
N ARG A 122 15.58 -1.44 -0.68
CA ARG A 122 14.75 -0.64 0.24
C ARG A 122 15.09 0.86 0.08
N PRO A 123 14.27 1.79 0.63
CA PRO A 123 14.69 3.17 0.78
C PRO A 123 16.07 3.27 1.45
N PRO A 124 16.97 4.18 1.03
CA PRO A 124 18.32 4.29 1.59
C PRO A 124 18.33 4.55 3.10
N ASP A 125 17.31 5.22 3.62
CA ASP A 125 17.14 5.56 5.03
C ASP A 125 16.34 4.51 5.82
N ASP A 126 16.05 3.33 5.25
CA ASP A 126 15.12 2.35 5.85
C ASP A 126 15.43 2.00 7.31
N THR A 127 16.69 1.70 7.59
CA THR A 127 17.12 1.31 8.93
C THR A 127 16.90 2.44 9.95
N ASP A 128 17.23 3.67 9.57
CA ASP A 128 17.15 4.83 10.46
C ASP A 128 15.70 5.28 10.63
N PHE A 129 14.92 5.25 9.54
CA PHE A 129 13.50 5.52 9.56
C PHE A 129 12.75 4.55 10.46
N VAL A 130 12.94 3.24 10.29
CA VAL A 130 12.20 2.22 11.06
C VAL A 130 12.56 2.27 12.55
N LYS A 131 13.82 2.59 12.88
CA LYS A 131 14.24 2.75 14.29
C LYS A 131 13.73 4.05 14.92
N GLY A 132 13.74 5.15 14.18
CA GLY A 132 13.48 6.49 14.69
C GLY A 132 12.03 6.94 14.59
N ASN A 133 11.25 6.39 13.65
CA ASN A 133 9.92 6.89 13.37
C ASN A 133 8.90 6.43 14.42
N LYS A 134 8.28 7.41 15.08
CA LYS A 134 7.15 7.21 16.01
C LYS A 134 5.83 7.78 15.46
N ARG A 135 5.86 8.32 14.23
CA ARG A 135 4.70 8.95 13.59
C ARG A 135 3.86 7.91 12.87
N ARG A 136 2.56 8.20 12.75
CA ARG A 136 1.63 7.40 11.93
C ARG A 136 2.00 7.56 10.45
N PRO A 137 1.72 6.56 9.59
CA PRO A 137 1.96 6.64 8.15
C PRO A 137 1.55 7.97 7.51
N ARG A 138 0.35 8.48 7.83
CA ARG A 138 -0.16 9.73 7.28
C ARG A 138 0.57 11.01 7.72
N ASP A 139 1.26 10.97 8.87
CA ASP A 139 1.93 12.14 9.48
C ASP A 139 3.43 12.19 9.13
N VAL A 140 3.90 11.23 8.34
CA VAL A 140 5.28 11.19 7.86
C VAL A 140 5.37 12.04 6.59
N ASN A 141 6.13 13.13 6.68
CA ASN A 141 6.59 13.85 5.51
C ASN A 141 7.82 13.12 4.99
N PHE A 142 7.64 12.28 3.98
CA PHE A 142 8.78 11.68 3.30
C PHE A 142 9.54 12.78 2.56
N TYR A 143 10.85 12.87 2.79
CA TYR A 143 11.71 13.74 2.02
C TYR A 143 12.08 12.98 0.76
N TYR A 144 11.51 13.37 -0.37
CA TYR A 144 11.82 12.75 -1.65
C TYR A 144 13.25 13.12 -2.04
N HIS A 145 14.14 12.15 -2.00
CA HIS A 145 15.44 12.25 -2.63
C HIS A 145 15.27 11.98 -4.13
N ASP A 146 14.48 12.80 -4.82
CA ASP A 146 14.36 12.78 -6.28
C ASP A 146 15.11 13.99 -6.86
N ASP A 147 16.40 14.07 -6.53
CA ASP A 147 17.34 14.91 -7.26
C ASP A 147 17.87 14.08 -8.44
N ASN A 148 17.09 14.00 -9.52
CA ASN A 148 17.62 14.03 -10.89
C ASN A 148 16.47 14.18 -11.90
N VAL A 149 16.36 15.42 -12.37
CA VAL A 149 15.78 15.80 -13.67
C VAL A 149 16.56 15.14 -14.82
#